data_AF-A0A9X2B1S3-F1
#
_entry.id   AF-A0A9X2B1S3-F1
#
_cell.length_a   1.000
_cell.length_b   1.000
_cell.length_c   1.000
_cell.angle_alpha   90.00
_cell.angle_beta   90.00
_cell.angle_gamma   90.00
#
_symmetry.space_group_name_H-M   'P 1'
#
loop_
_entity.id
_entity.type
_entity.pdbx_description
1 polymer ?
#
loop_
_entity_poly.entity_id
_entity_poly.type
_entity_poly.pdbx_seq_one_letter_code
_entity_poly.pdbx_strand_id
1 'polypeptide(L)'
;MPTPAELRNKATAVNTASGNIRREANAYRNQMNGTADWWQGDAGNAIRQSYSAIHADVDRLLSKLDTLKSRLNGLVGEVQRADDERRRKAEEARRLAEEKRRREAAARK
;
A
#
# COMPACT_ATOMS: atom_id res chain seq x y z
N MET A 1 16.12 0.83 7.19
CA MET A 1 15.01 1.46 6.45
C MET A 1 14.51 0.42 5.46
N PRO A 2 13.20 0.16 5.35
CA PRO A 2 12.65 -0.71 4.32
C PRO A 2 13.07 -0.22 2.93
N THR A 3 13.46 -1.13 2.05
CA THR A 3 13.79 -0.81 0.67
C THR A 3 12.53 -0.45 -0.12
N PRO A 4 12.63 0.32 -1.22
CA PRO A 4 11.51 0.56 -2.12
C PRO A 4 10.87 -0.74 -2.63
N ALA A 5 11.65 -1.80 -2.82
CA ALA A 5 11.17 -3.11 -3.25
C ALA A 5 10.29 -3.78 -2.18
N GLU A 6 10.73 -3.78 -0.92
CA GLU A 6 9.94 -4.33 0.20
C GLU A 6 8.62 -3.58 0.39
N LEU A 7 8.64 -2.26 0.25
CA LEU A 7 7.45 -1.42 0.36
C LEU A 7 6.45 -1.69 -0.78
N ARG A 8 6.93 -1.87 -2.01
CA ARG A 8 6.09 -2.28 -3.15
C ARG A 8 5.47 -3.66 -2.92
N ASN A 9 6.24 -4.61 -2.42
CA ASN A 9 5.73 -5.95 -2.11
C ASN A 9 4.60 -5.89 -1.07
N LYS A 10 4.77 -5.06 -0.03
CA LYS A 10 3.70 -4.82 0.96
C LYS A 10 2.47 -4.15 0.35
N ALA A 11 2.65 -3.15 -0.54
CA ALA A 11 1.54 -2.50 -1.23
C ALA A 11 0.77 -3.49 -2.13
N THR A 12 1.48 -4.39 -2.82
CA THR A 12 0.88 -5.49 -3.61
C THR A 12 0.09 -6.44 -2.72
N ALA A 13 0.64 -6.84 -1.57
CA ALA A 13 -0.07 -7.72 -0.62
C ALA A 13 -1.38 -7.07 -0.11
N VAL A 14 -1.34 -5.78 0.23
CA VAL A 14 -2.55 -5.02 0.60
C VAL A 14 -3.57 -5.00 -0.54
N ASN A 15 -3.11 -4.75 -1.78
CA ASN A 15 -3.99 -4.73 -2.94
C ASN A 15 -4.66 -6.09 -3.20
N THR A 16 -3.91 -7.19 -3.06
CA THR A 16 -4.44 -8.55 -3.18
C THR A 16 -5.47 -8.83 -2.09
N ALA A 17 -5.19 -8.47 -0.84
CA ALA A 17 -6.14 -8.62 0.27
C ALA A 17 -7.44 -7.83 0.02
N SER A 18 -7.35 -6.56 -0.40
CA SER A 18 -8.51 -5.75 -0.77
C SER A 18 -9.32 -6.38 -1.91
N GLY A 19 -8.64 -6.92 -2.93
CA GLY A 19 -9.29 -7.60 -4.05
C GLY A 19 -10.05 -8.85 -3.60
N ASN A 20 -9.47 -9.64 -2.70
CA ASN A 20 -10.13 -10.82 -2.14
C ASN A 20 -11.37 -10.42 -1.32
N ILE A 21 -11.24 -9.44 -0.42
CA ILE A 21 -12.35 -8.97 0.40
C ILE A 21 -13.49 -8.44 -0.47
N ARG A 22 -13.20 -7.65 -1.53
CA ARG A 22 -14.23 -7.17 -2.46
C ARG A 22 -14.97 -8.31 -3.16
N ARG A 23 -14.26 -9.35 -3.60
CA ARG A 23 -14.86 -10.52 -4.24
C ARG A 23 -15.81 -11.26 -3.30
N GLU A 24 -15.34 -11.56 -2.09
CA GLU A 24 -16.15 -12.23 -1.07
C GLU A 24 -17.36 -11.38 -0.66
N ALA A 25 -17.17 -10.08 -0.42
CA ALA A 25 -18.25 -9.16 -0.06
C ALA A 25 -19.35 -9.13 -1.13
N ASN A 26 -18.97 -9.10 -2.41
CA ASN A 26 -19.91 -9.16 -3.52
C ASN A 26 -20.64 -10.51 -3.59
N ALA A 27 -19.95 -11.62 -3.34
CA ALA A 27 -20.56 -12.95 -3.29
C ALA A 27 -21.62 -13.03 -2.18
N TYR A 28 -21.29 -12.57 -0.97
CA TYR A 28 -22.24 -12.51 0.14
C TYR A 28 -23.42 -11.57 -0.16
N ARG A 29 -23.19 -10.43 -0.81
CA ARG A 29 -24.27 -9.52 -1.22
C ARG A 29 -25.25 -10.20 -2.17
N ASN A 30 -24.74 -10.91 -3.17
CA ASN A 30 -25.58 -11.64 -4.11
C ASN A 30 -26.38 -12.75 -3.42
N GLN A 31 -25.74 -13.48 -2.50
CA GLN A 31 -26.41 -14.51 -1.71
C GLN A 31 -27.54 -13.91 -0.86
N MET A 32 -27.28 -12.81 -0.13
CA MET A 32 -28.25 -12.15 0.73
C MET A 32 -29.41 -11.53 -0.06
N ASN A 33 -29.16 -10.98 -1.24
CA ASN A 33 -30.23 -10.52 -2.11
C ASN A 33 -31.11 -11.70 -2.57
N GLY A 34 -30.50 -12.86 -2.84
CA GLY A 34 -31.23 -14.09 -3.12
C GLY A 34 -31.96 -14.67 -1.90
N THR A 35 -31.73 -14.16 -0.68
CA THR A 35 -32.44 -14.59 0.54
C THR A 35 -33.67 -13.81 0.91
N ALA A 36 -33.88 -12.66 0.28
CA ALA A 36 -35.00 -11.78 0.58
C ALA A 36 -36.36 -12.44 0.34
N ASP A 37 -36.46 -13.28 -0.69
CA ASP A 37 -37.75 -13.84 -1.14
C ASP A 37 -38.24 -15.01 -0.29
N TRP A 38 -37.31 -15.81 0.28
CA TRP A 38 -37.67 -16.99 1.08
C TRP A 38 -37.71 -16.74 2.58
N TRP A 39 -36.94 -15.77 3.10
CA TRP A 39 -36.93 -15.42 4.52
C TRP A 39 -37.67 -14.10 4.79
N GLN A 40 -38.98 -14.26 5.01
CA GLN A 40 -39.92 -13.20 5.38
C GLN A 40 -40.13 -13.14 6.91
N GLY A 41 -40.67 -12.03 7.40
CA GLY A 41 -40.92 -11.80 8.82
C GLY A 41 -39.70 -11.34 9.63
N ASP A 42 -39.84 -11.34 10.95
CA ASP A 42 -38.88 -10.73 11.88
C ASP A 42 -37.48 -11.34 11.82
N ALA A 43 -37.40 -12.66 11.63
CA ALA A 43 -36.12 -13.35 11.46
C ALA A 43 -35.36 -12.89 10.20
N GLY A 44 -36.07 -12.76 9.07
CA GLY A 44 -35.50 -12.23 7.84
C GLY A 44 -35.07 -10.77 7.97
N ASN A 45 -35.85 -9.96 8.69
CA ASN A 45 -35.51 -8.57 8.98
C ASN A 45 -34.26 -8.43 9.86
N ALA A 46 -34.14 -9.25 10.91
CA ALA A 46 -32.98 -9.25 11.80
C ALA A 46 -31.68 -9.62 11.06
N ILE A 47 -31.76 -10.60 10.15
CA ILE A 47 -30.62 -11.02 9.32
C ILE A 47 -30.22 -9.93 8.31
N ARG A 48 -31.19 -9.25 7.69
CA ARG A 48 -30.90 -8.12 6.79
C ARG A 48 -30.23 -6.96 7.53
N GLN A 49 -30.67 -6.66 8.75
CA GLN A 49 -30.04 -5.64 9.59
C GLN A 49 -28.61 -6.02 9.99
N SER A 50 -28.39 -7.23 10.48
CA SER A 50 -27.04 -7.68 10.87
C SER A 50 -26.10 -7.69 9.67
N TYR A 51 -26.57 -8.15 8.51
CA TYR A 51 -25.82 -8.10 7.26
C TYR A 51 -25.49 -6.65 6.84
N SER A 52 -26.43 -5.72 6.94
CA SER A 52 -26.19 -4.31 6.61
C SER A 52 -25.08 -3.71 7.48
N ALA A 53 -25.04 -4.04 8.78
CA ALA A 53 -23.96 -3.61 9.67
C ALA A 53 -22.60 -4.20 9.27
N ILE A 54 -22.55 -5.51 8.99
CA ILE A 54 -21.33 -6.19 8.53
C ILE A 54 -20.85 -5.58 7.20
N HIS A 55 -21.77 -5.32 6.29
CA HIS A 55 -21.46 -4.71 5.00
C HIS A 55 -20.83 -3.32 5.17
N ALA A 56 -21.38 -2.50 6.06
CA ALA A 56 -20.81 -1.19 6.37
C ALA A 56 -19.40 -1.30 6.98
N ASP A 57 -19.14 -2.31 7.80
CA ASP A 57 -17.80 -2.57 8.35
C ASP A 57 -16.80 -3.03 7.28
N VAL A 58 -17.24 -3.85 6.33
CA VAL A 58 -16.44 -4.25 5.17
C VAL A 58 -16.08 -3.03 4.31
N ASP A 59 -17.03 -2.14 4.03
CA ASP A 59 -16.76 -0.90 3.26
C ASP A 59 -15.75 0.02 3.96
N ARG A 60 -15.86 0.15 5.30
CA ARG A 60 -14.88 0.87 6.12
C ARG A 60 -13.50 0.22 6.06
N LEU A 61 -13.43 -1.10 6.14
CA LEU A 61 -12.17 -1.85 6.04
C LEU A 61 -11.52 -1.63 4.68
N LEU A 62 -12.28 -1.76 3.59
CA LEU A 62 -11.77 -1.55 2.23
C LEU A 62 -11.20 -0.14 2.05
N SER A 63 -11.89 0.87 2.59
CA SER A 63 -11.43 2.27 2.57
C SER A 63 -10.11 2.46 3.34
N LYS A 64 -9.94 1.79 4.49
CA LYS A 64 -8.68 1.79 5.26
C LYS A 64 -7.56 1.11 4.48
N LEU A 65 -7.83 0.01 3.78
CA LEU A 65 -6.84 -0.68 2.96
C LEU A 65 -6.41 0.14 1.74
N ASP A 66 -7.35 0.84 1.08
CA ASP A 66 -7.03 1.75 -0.03
C ASP A 66 -6.15 2.92 0.47
N THR A 67 -6.46 3.46 1.65
CA THR A 67 -5.64 4.50 2.31
C THR A 67 -4.23 3.98 2.62
N LEU A 68 -4.13 2.76 3.17
CA LEU A 68 -2.85 2.14 3.49
C LEU A 68 -2.00 1.92 2.23
N LYS A 69 -2.61 1.42 1.15
CA LYS A 69 -1.96 1.26 -0.16
C LYS A 69 -1.41 2.60 -0.67
N SER A 70 -2.21 3.67 -0.62
CA SER A 70 -1.80 5.01 -1.04
C SER A 70 -0.59 5.49 -0.24
N ARG A 71 -0.63 5.35 1.09
CA ARG A 71 0.49 5.71 1.98
C ARG A 71 1.76 4.91 1.69
N LEU A 72 1.64 3.61 1.45
CA LEU A 72 2.78 2.76 1.07
C LEU A 72 3.41 3.22 -0.24
N ASN A 73 2.60 3.54 -1.26
CA ASN A 73 3.10 4.05 -2.53
C ASN A 73 3.78 5.41 -2.37
N GLY A 74 3.24 6.30 -1.52
CA GLY A 74 3.89 7.56 -1.17
C GLY A 74 5.26 7.34 -0.53
N LEU A 75 5.33 6.43 0.46
CA LEU A 75 6.57 6.10 1.15
C LEU A 75 7.61 5.47 0.20
N VAL A 76 7.20 4.64 -0.76
CA VAL A 76 8.11 4.15 -1.82
C VAL A 76 8.79 5.32 -2.53
N GLY A 77 8.00 6.32 -2.96
CA GLY A 77 8.53 7.49 -3.66
C GLY A 77 9.43 8.37 -2.78
N GLU A 78 9.15 8.48 -1.48
CA GLU A 78 10.01 9.19 -0.52
C GLU A 78 11.34 8.48 -0.31
N VAL A 79 11.31 7.16 -0.09
CA VAL A 79 12.54 6.36 0.11
C VAL A 79 13.41 6.38 -1.15
N GLN A 80 12.82 6.23 -2.34
CA GLN A 80 13.58 6.32 -3.59
C GLN A 80 14.27 7.67 -3.76
N ARG A 81 13.57 8.77 -3.49
CA ARG A 81 14.16 10.12 -3.56
C ARG A 81 15.31 10.28 -2.57
N ALA A 82 15.13 9.81 -1.34
CA ALA A 82 16.17 9.87 -0.32
C ALA A 82 17.41 9.06 -0.70
N ASP A 83 17.22 7.87 -1.28
CA ASP A 83 18.32 7.01 -1.73
C ASP A 83 19.05 7.61 -2.94
N ASP A 84 18.32 8.17 -3.91
CA ASP A 84 18.91 8.85 -5.07
C ASP A 84 19.72 10.08 -4.66
N GLU A 85 19.21 10.88 -3.71
CA GLU A 85 19.91 12.06 -3.20
C GLU A 85 21.21 11.67 -2.47
N ARG A 86 21.16 10.63 -1.63
CA ARG A 86 22.36 10.09 -0.96
C ARG A 86 23.39 9.60 -1.96
N ARG A 87 22.95 8.91 -3.01
CA ARG A 87 23.84 8.40 -4.06
C ARG A 87 24.53 9.54 -4.81
N ARG A 88 23.78 10.57 -5.22
CA ARG A 88 24.35 11.75 -5.88
C ARG A 88 25.39 12.46 -5.03
N LYS A 89 25.09 12.71 -3.76
CA LYS A 89 26.04 13.33 -2.81
C LYS A 89 27.30 12.49 -2.62
N ALA A 90 27.17 11.17 -2.55
CA ALA A 90 28.32 10.26 -2.43
C ALA A 90 29.18 10.25 -3.70
N GLU A 91 28.56 10.28 -4.89
CA GLU A 91 29.27 10.35 -6.17
C GLU A 91 30.01 11.69 -6.32
N GLU A 92 29.38 12.82 -5.97
CA GLU A 92 30.02 14.14 -5.96
C GLU A 92 31.20 14.21 -4.99
N ALA A 93 31.02 13.72 -3.76
CA ALA A 93 32.09 13.67 -2.76
C ALA A 93 33.29 12.83 -3.23
N ARG A 94 33.02 11.71 -3.91
CA ARG A 94 34.08 10.87 -4.51
C ARG A 94 34.83 11.61 -5.61
N ARG A 95 34.11 12.30 -6.51
CA ARG A 95 34.73 13.07 -7.60
C ARG A 95 35.61 14.20 -7.05
N LEU A 96 35.12 14.94 -6.07
CA LEU A 96 35.88 16.00 -5.40
C LEU A 96 37.13 15.47 -4.69
N ALA A 97 37.02 14.33 -4.00
CA ALA A 97 38.15 13.70 -3.33
C ALA A 97 39.22 13.23 -4.32
N GLU A 98 38.80 12.66 -5.46
CA GLU A 98 39.73 12.24 -6.52
C GLU A 98 40.41 13.43 -7.19
N GLU A 99 39.66 14.49 -7.49
CA GLU A 99 40.22 15.72 -8.06
C GLU A 99 41.24 16.38 -7.11
N LYS A 100 40.93 16.45 -5.82
CA LYS A 100 41.86 16.96 -4.80
C LYS A 100 43.15 16.12 -4.75
N ARG A 101 43.03 14.78 -4.75
CA ARG A 101 44.19 13.88 -4.80
C ARG A 101 45.03 14.08 -6.06
N ARG A 102 44.41 14.28 -7.23
CA ARG A 102 45.14 14.55 -8.49
C ARG A 102 45.88 15.89 -8.44
N ARG A 103 45.26 16.94 -7.89
CA ARG A 103 45.90 18.26 -7.74
C ARG A 103 47.08 18.20 -6.76
N GLU A 104 46.92 17.53 -5.62
CA GLU A 104 48.01 17.35 -4.64
C GLU A 104 49.17 16.51 -5.20
N ALA A 105 48.87 15.48 -5.99
CA ALA A 105 49.90 14.66 -6.65
C ALA A 105 50.65 15.45 -7.75
N ALA A 106 49.96 16.32 -8.49
CA ALA A 106 50.58 17.18 -9.50
C ALA A 106 51.45 18.28 -8.87
N ALA A 107 51.07 18.81 -7.71
CA ALA A 107 51.83 19.83 -7.00
C ALA A 107 53.08 19.29 -6.25
N ARG A 108 53.20 17.96 -6.12
CA ARG A 108 54.36 17.29 -5.49
C ARG A 108 55.42 16.81 -6.50
N LYS A 109 55.18 16.96 -7.80
CA LYS A 109 56.14 16.70 -8.88
C LYS A 109 56.79 18.00 -9.32
#